data_AF-A0A7K1V3R3-F1
#
_entry.id   AF-A0A7K1V3R3-F1
#
_cell.length_a   1.000
_cell.length_b   1.000
_cell.length_c   1.000
_cell.angle_alpha   90.00
_cell.angle_beta   90.00
_cell.angle_gamma   90.00
#
_symmetry.space_group_name_H-M   'P 1'
#
loop_
_entity.id
_entity.type
_entity.pdbx_description
1 polymer ?
#
loop_
_entity_poly.entity_id
_entity_poly.type
_entity_poly.pdbx_seq_one_letter_code
_entity_poly.pdbx_strand_id
1 'polypeptide(L)' 'MRLRAEFTTEPFHGEGEAPPHALAALELAESAGLECDFGPLGTSVSGADDKLLPVLGEIMVTAFAHGATRVTMQVEQDD' A
#
# COMPACT_ATOMS: atom_id res chain seq x y z
N MET A 1 -6.06 -9.01 15.93
CA MET A 1 -6.27 -7.57 16.20
C MET A 1 -6.58 -6.85 14.89
N ARG A 2 -7.10 -5.62 14.90
CA ARG A 2 -7.15 -4.81 13.67
C ARG A 2 -5.94 -3.90 13.59
N LEU A 3 -5.39 -3.79 12.39
CA LEU A 3 -4.22 -2.99 12.09
C LEU A 3 -4.51 -2.10 10.88
N ARG A 4 -3.85 -0.96 10.84
CA ARG A 4 -3.77 -0.05 9.69
C ARG A 4 -2.32 0.07 9.27
N ALA A 5 -2.07 -0.02 7.97
CA ALA A 5 -0.79 0.34 7.39
C ALA A 5 -0.98 1.48 6.40
N GLU A 6 -0.11 2.47 6.47
CA GLU A 6 -0.04 3.56 5.50
C GLU A 6 1.29 3.48 4.78
N PHE A 7 1.25 3.58 3.46
CA PHE A 7 2.46 3.53 2.65
C PHE A 7 2.44 4.50 1.48
N THR A 8 3.64 4.93 1.09
CA THR A 8 3.88 5.68 -0.14
C THR A 8 4.87 4.94 -1.01
N THR A 9 4.73 5.10 -2.31
CA THR A 9 5.65 4.54 -3.31
C THR A 9 6.10 5.67 -4.22
N GLU A 10 7.37 5.66 -4.60
CA GLU A 10 8.01 6.71 -5.40
C GLU A 10 8.74 6.12 -6.60
N PRO A 11 8.90 6.86 -7.71
CA PRO A 11 8.73 8.31 -7.81
C PRO A 11 7.28 8.77 -8.00
N PHE A 12 6.93 9.89 -7.35
CA PHE A 12 5.69 10.62 -7.63
C PHE A 12 6.03 11.89 -8.40
N HIS A 13 5.44 12.06 -9.58
CA HIS A 13 5.73 13.20 -10.47
C HIS A 13 4.76 14.37 -10.32
N GLY A 14 3.89 14.34 -9.30
CA GLY A 14 2.91 15.40 -9.04
C GLY A 14 1.61 15.15 -9.80
N GLU A 15 1.19 16.12 -10.61
CA GLU A 15 -0.06 16.04 -11.36
C GLU A 15 -0.01 14.95 -12.44
N GLY A 16 -1.09 14.20 -12.57
CA GLY A 16 -1.24 13.18 -13.61
C GLY A 16 -1.89 11.89 -13.11
N GLU A 17 -1.76 10.85 -13.92
CA GLU A 17 -2.19 9.51 -13.55
C GLU A 17 -1.32 8.94 -12.42
N ALA A 18 -1.94 8.13 -11.56
CA ALA A 18 -1.22 7.43 -10.51
C ALA A 18 -0.14 6.53 -11.13
N PRO A 19 1.08 6.49 -10.56
CA PRO A 19 2.16 5.71 -11.13
C PRO A 19 1.87 4.20 -11.04
N PRO A 20 2.38 3.38 -11.98
CA PRO A 20 2.10 1.94 -12.02
C PRO A 20 2.43 1.20 -10.71
N HIS A 21 3.50 1.60 -10.02
CA HIS A 21 3.86 1.00 -8.74
C HIS A 21 2.85 1.26 -7.61
N ALA A 22 2.15 2.39 -7.64
CA ALA A 22 1.13 2.71 -6.66
C ALA A 22 -0.17 1.94 -6.98
N LEU A 23 -0.54 1.88 -8.25
CA LEU A 23 -1.73 1.14 -8.70
C LEU A 23 -1.60 -0.36 -8.46
N ALA A 24 -0.45 -0.97 -8.78
CA ALA A 24 -0.23 -2.40 -8.57
C ALA A 24 -0.23 -2.79 -7.08
N ALA A 25 0.33 -1.93 -6.22
CA ALA A 25 0.30 -2.14 -4.77
C ALA A 25 -1.13 -2.02 -4.20
N LEU A 26 -1.93 -1.08 -4.71
CA LEU A 26 -3.35 -0.94 -4.36
C LEU A 26 -4.15 -2.18 -4.81
N GLU A 27 -4.02 -2.59 -6.08
CA GLU A 27 -4.74 -3.75 -6.64
C GLU A 27 -4.43 -5.04 -5.86
N LEU A 28 -3.17 -5.25 -5.46
CA LEU A 28 -2.77 -6.36 -4.61
C LEU A 28 -3.53 -6.31 -3.26
N ALA A 29 -3.54 -5.16 -2.58
CA ALA A 29 -4.22 -5.01 -1.30
C ALA A 29 -5.74 -5.23 -1.40
N GLU A 30 -6.37 -4.70 -2.46
CA GLU A 30 -7.79 -4.93 -2.76
C GLU A 30 -8.06 -6.42 -3.03
N SER A 31 -7.19 -7.09 -3.78
CA SER A 31 -7.32 -8.53 -4.07
C SER A 31 -7.17 -9.42 -2.83
N ALA A 32 -6.41 -8.95 -1.83
CA ALA A 32 -6.30 -9.58 -0.52
C ALA A 32 -7.54 -9.35 0.38
N GLY A 33 -8.51 -8.55 -0.08
CA GLY A 33 -9.73 -8.23 0.65
C GLY A 33 -9.49 -7.30 1.84
N LEU A 34 -8.49 -6.42 1.74
CA LEU A 34 -8.22 -5.36 2.71
C LEU A 34 -9.08 -4.12 2.41
N GLU A 35 -9.40 -3.36 3.44
CA GLU A 35 -10.03 -2.05 3.29
C GLU A 35 -8.97 -1.05 2.81
N CYS A 36 -9.15 -0.48 1.62
CA CYS A 36 -8.14 0.38 0.97
C CYS A 36 -8.67 1.81 0.78
N ASP A 37 -7.83 2.79 1.09
CA ASP A 37 -8.04 4.20 0.77
C ASP A 37 -6.83 4.74 0.01
N PHE A 38 -7.06 5.19 -1.22
CA PHE A 38 -6.01 5.66 -2.13
C PHE A 38 -6.10 7.18 -2.30
N GLY A 39 -5.07 7.89 -1.84
CA GLY A 39 -5.07 9.34 -1.79
C GLY A 39 -3.75 9.99 -2.24
N PRO A 40 -3.73 11.33 -2.33
CA PRO A 40 -2.55 12.08 -2.78
C PRO A 40 -1.36 11.98 -1.83
N LEU A 41 -1.57 11.53 -0.58
CA LEU A 41 -0.54 11.39 0.44
C LEU A 41 -0.07 9.94 0.65
N GLY A 42 -0.60 8.99 -0.14
CA GLY A 42 -0.29 7.57 -0.01
C GLY A 42 -1.51 6.68 -0.08
N THR A 43 -1.30 5.41 0.25
CA THR A 43 -2.34 4.40 0.36
C THR A 43 -2.44 3.96 1.81
N SER A 44 -3.65 3.98 2.36
CA SER A 44 -3.97 3.35 3.64
C SER A 44 -4.64 2.01 3.37
N VAL A 45 -4.20 0.97 4.07
CA VAL A 45 -4.81 -0.36 4.04
C VAL A 45 -5.09 -0.81 5.48
N SER A 46 -6.25 -1.37 5.75
CA SER A 46 -6.59 -1.87 7.08
C SER A 46 -7.34 -3.20 7.04
N GLY A 47 -7.26 -3.93 8.15
CA GLY A 47 -7.91 -5.23 8.27
C GLY A 47 -7.47 -6.01 9.50
N ALA A 48 -7.91 -7.26 9.58
CA ALA A 48 -7.42 -8.20 10.59
C ALA A 48 -5.92 -8.46 10.39
N ASP A 49 -5.18 -8.57 11.48
CA ASP A 49 -3.74 -8.85 11.51
C ASP A 49 -3.34 -10.10 10.72
N ASP A 50 -4.13 -11.16 10.80
CA ASP A 50 -3.93 -12.41 10.07
C ASP A 50 -4.08 -12.27 8.54
N LYS A 51 -4.69 -11.17 8.07
CA LYS A 51 -4.77 -10.80 6.66
C LYS A 51 -3.77 -9.73 6.27
N LEU A 52 -3.60 -8.69 7.08
CA LEU A 52 -2.77 -7.54 6.75
C LEU A 52 -1.28 -7.91 6.76
N LEU A 53 -0.78 -8.50 7.85
CA LEU A 53 0.65 -8.71 8.05
C LEU A 53 1.30 -9.58 6.95
N PRO A 54 0.68 -10.67 6.47
CA PRO A 54 1.22 -11.45 5.35
C PRO A 54 1.39 -10.63 4.05
N VAL A 55 0.50 -9.66 3.81
CA VAL A 55 0.44 -8.91 2.54
C VAL A 55 1.42 -7.73 2.50
N LEU A 56 1.85 -7.19 3.66
CA LEU A 56 2.75 -6.03 3.71
C LEU A 56 4.07 -6.25 2.96
N GLY A 57 4.64 -7.46 3.05
CA GLY A 57 5.84 -7.82 2.30
C GLY A 57 5.60 -7.86 0.79
N GLU A 58 4.46 -8.41 0.37
CA GLU A 58 4.07 -8.51 -1.03
C GLU A 58 3.77 -7.13 -1.65
N ILE A 59 3.23 -6.19 -0.88
CA ILE A 59 3.06 -4.79 -1.29
C ILE A 59 4.40 -4.17 -1.66
N MET A 60 5.42 -4.32 -0.81
CA MET A 60 6.76 -3.80 -1.10
C MET A 60 7.37 -4.45 -2.35
N VAL A 61 7.30 -5.79 -2.45
CA VAL A 61 7.81 -6.52 -3.62
C VAL A 61 7.11 -6.06 -4.90
N THR A 62 5.79 -5.91 -4.86
CA THR A 62 4.97 -5.51 -6.01
C THR A 62 5.28 -4.08 -6.44
N ALA A 63 5.42 -3.16 -5.48
CA ALA A 63 5.80 -1.77 -5.77
C ALA A 63 7.15 -1.71 -6.51
N PHE A 64 8.19 -2.38 -5.99
CA PHE A 64 9.50 -2.41 -6.64
C PHE A 64 9.46 -3.10 -8.01
N ALA A 65 8.70 -4.18 -8.17
CA ALA A 65 8.53 -4.86 -9.45
C ALA A 65 7.88 -3.97 -10.53
N HIS A 66 7.09 -2.97 -10.11
CA HIS A 66 6.39 -2.04 -10.99
C HIS A 66 7.05 -0.65 -11.07
N GLY A 67 8.34 -0.57 -10.71
CA GLY A 67 9.15 0.61 -10.93
C GLY A 67 9.22 1.58 -9.76
N ALA A 68 8.76 1.19 -8.56
CA ALA A 68 9.11 1.96 -7.37
C ALA A 68 10.63 1.94 -7.17
N THR A 69 11.16 3.07 -6.74
CA THR A 69 12.55 3.26 -6.31
C THR A 69 12.65 3.46 -4.80
N ARG A 70 11.54 3.81 -4.15
CA ARG A 70 11.42 3.94 -2.70
C ARG A 70 10.01 3.59 -2.24
N VAL A 71 9.93 2.95 -1.08
CA VAL A 71 8.69 2.68 -0.36
C VAL A 71 8.88 3.15 1.08
N THR A 72 7.91 3.87 1.64
CA THR A 72 7.82 4.11 3.09
C THR A 72 6.55 3.46 3.60
N MET A 73 6.59 2.88 4.81
CA MET A 73 5.45 2.18 5.39
C MET A 73 5.43 2.37 6.91
N GLN A 74 4.26 2.73 7.43
CA GLN A 74 3.93 2.76 8.85
C GLN A 74 2.85 1.71 9.11
N VAL A 75 2.89 1.07 10.27
CA VAL A 75 1.87 0.12 10.73
C VAL A 75 1.49 0.47 12.16
N GLU A 76 0.20 0.56 12.43
CA GLU A 76 -0.36 0.85 13.74
C GLU A 76 -1.55 -0.06 14.03
N GLN A 77 -1.89 -0.17 15.31
CA GLN A 77 -3.10 -0.86 15.74
C GLN A 77 -4.27 0.12 15.62
N ASP A 78 -5.40 -0.33 15.04
CA ASP A 78 -6.65 0.45 15.10
C ASP A 78 -7.03 0.63 16.60
N ASP A 79 -7.47 1.84 16.99
CA ASP A 79 -7.98 2.13 18.34
C ASP A 79 -9.20 1.27 18.73
#